data_AF-A0A8B6LX77-F1
#
_entry.id   AF-A0A8B6LX77-F1
#
_cell.length_a   1.000
_cell.length_b   1.000
_cell.length_c   1.000
_cell.angle_alpha   90.00
_cell.angle_beta   90.00
_cell.angle_gamma   90.00
#
_symmetry.space_group_name_H-M   'P 1'
#
loop_
_entity.id
_entity.type
_entity.pdbx_description
1 polymer ?
#
loop_
_entity_poly.entity_id
_entity_poly.type
_entity_poly.pdbx_seq_one_letter_code
_entity_poly.pdbx_strand_id
1 'polypeptide(L)'
;MRVLVDRHWPRGLAREGLITDLWLKEVAPSTRLQSWYGSDPSRWPAFSLRYRAEIQLHEDLLDLLVELRTRGQLTLLCDASDILHSHCVVLRDTIIERRFSRRIRKGAQP
;
A
#
# COMPACT_ATOMS: atom_id res chain seq x y z
N MET A 1 12.10 2.73 7.91
CA MET A 1 11.94 1.85 6.73
C MET A 1 11.07 2.57 5.71
N ARG A 2 11.61 2.86 4.53
CA ARG A 2 10.94 3.51 3.40
C ARG A 2 10.70 2.48 2.31
N VAL A 3 9.44 2.26 1.95
CA VAL A 3 9.06 1.24 0.97
C VAL A 3 8.35 1.90 -0.20
N LEU A 4 8.94 1.80 -1.39
CA LEU A 4 8.27 2.16 -2.64
C LEU A 4 7.19 1.13 -2.94
N VAL A 5 5.96 1.60 -3.14
CA VAL A 5 4.77 0.75 -3.37
C VAL A 5 4.13 1.00 -4.73
N ASP A 6 4.75 1.81 -5.59
CA ASP A 6 4.34 1.91 -6.98
C ASP A 6 4.82 0.73 -7.80
N ARG A 7 4.03 0.40 -8.82
CA ARG A 7 4.41 -0.60 -9.82
C ARG A 7 5.61 -0.15 -10.64
N HIS A 8 5.71 1.16 -10.88
CA HIS A 8 6.72 1.78 -11.69
C HIS A 8 7.57 2.72 -10.84
N TRP A 9 8.83 2.87 -11.21
CA TRP A 9 9.66 3.90 -10.62
C TRP A 9 9.08 5.30 -10.94
N PRO A 10 9.02 6.24 -9.98
CA PRO A 10 8.51 7.58 -10.22
C PRO A 10 9.23 8.27 -11.39
N ARG A 11 8.49 8.90 -12.29
CA ARG A 11 9.09 9.53 -13.47
C ARG A 11 9.91 10.75 -13.07
N GLY A 12 11.05 10.94 -13.74
CA GLY A 12 11.92 12.10 -13.51
C GLY A 12 12.83 12.01 -12.28
N LEU A 13 12.78 10.90 -11.53
CA LEU A 13 13.74 10.61 -10.48
C LEU A 13 14.75 9.56 -10.95
N ALA A 14 16.04 9.87 -10.83
CA ALA A 14 17.09 8.85 -10.94
C ALA A 14 16.96 7.84 -9.79
N ARG A 15 17.53 6.65 -9.94
CA ARG A 15 17.48 5.61 -8.88
C ARG A 15 18.12 6.10 -7.58
N GLU A 16 19.14 6.92 -7.70
CA GLU A 16 19.90 7.54 -6.63
C GLU A 16 19.15 8.73 -5.99
N GLY A 17 18.14 9.27 -6.69
CA GLY A 17 17.35 10.43 -6.25
C GLY A 17 16.23 10.10 -5.27
N LEU A 18 15.91 8.81 -5.07
CA LEU A 18 14.90 8.36 -4.11
C LEU A 18 15.52 7.45 -3.07
N ILE A 19 15.57 7.92 -1.82
CA ILE A 19 15.99 7.10 -0.69
C ILE A 19 14.86 6.11 -0.38
N THR A 20 14.99 4.90 -0.91
CA THR A 20 14.08 3.77 -0.66
C THR A 20 14.88 2.59 -0.12
N ASP A 21 14.37 1.95 0.93
CA ASP A 21 15.01 0.79 1.56
C ASP A 21 14.52 -0.52 0.91
N LEU A 22 13.29 -0.52 0.37
CA LEU A 22 12.66 -1.67 -0.28
C LEU A 22 11.70 -1.20 -1.39
N TRP A 23 11.51 -2.01 -2.43
CA TRP A 23 10.52 -1.77 -3.48
C TRP A 23 9.61 -2.99 -3.64
N LEU A 24 8.33 -2.82 -3.31
CA LEU A 24 7.29 -3.85 -3.39
C LEU A 24 6.29 -3.48 -4.50
N LYS A 25 6.69 -3.65 -5.75
CA LYS A 25 5.84 -3.32 -6.91
C LYS A 25 4.57 -4.18 -7.00
N GLU A 26 4.60 -5.37 -6.41
CA GLU A 26 3.50 -6.32 -6.39
C GLU A 26 2.36 -5.86 -5.48
N VAL A 27 2.63 -4.99 -4.51
CA VAL A 27 1.56 -4.41 -3.68
C VAL A 27 0.81 -3.28 -4.38
N ALA A 28 1.30 -2.80 -5.51
CA ALA A 28 0.63 -1.76 -6.30
C ALA A 28 -0.65 -2.29 -6.96
N PRO A 29 -1.68 -1.44 -7.17
CA PRO A 29 -2.86 -1.83 -7.93
C PRO A 29 -2.48 -2.39 -9.31
N SER A 30 -3.32 -3.27 -9.85
CA SER A 30 -3.13 -3.77 -11.21
C SER A 30 -3.19 -2.63 -12.21
N THR A 31 -2.45 -2.75 -13.32
CA THR A 31 -2.48 -1.75 -14.41
C THR A 31 -3.91 -1.54 -14.91
N ARG A 32 -4.71 -2.60 -14.97
CA ARG A 32 -6.12 -2.52 -15.37
C ARG A 32 -6.94 -1.70 -14.39
N LEU A 33 -6.78 -1.91 -13.08
CA LEU A 33 -7.50 -1.16 -12.06
C LEU A 33 -7.06 0.31 -12.03
N GLN A 34 -5.76 0.57 -12.15
CA GLN A 34 -5.20 1.93 -12.18
C GLN A 34 -5.70 2.70 -13.40
N SER A 35 -5.70 2.10 -14.59
CA SER A 35 -6.27 2.70 -15.81
C SER A 35 -7.77 2.93 -15.70
N TRP A 36 -8.51 2.00 -15.08
CA TRP A 36 -9.95 2.17 -14.87
C TRP A 36 -10.27 3.29 -13.88
N TYR A 37 -9.48 3.45 -12.82
CA TYR A 37 -9.67 4.53 -11.85
C TYR A 37 -9.42 5.89 -12.51
N GLY A 38 -8.34 6.03 -13.27
CA GLY A 38 -8.03 7.24 -14.02
C GLY A 38 -7.93 8.51 -13.15
N SER A 39 -7.76 8.36 -11.84
CA SER A 39 -7.85 9.45 -10.85
C SER A 39 -9.20 10.19 -10.84
N ASP A 40 -10.28 9.53 -11.24
CA ASP A 40 -11.65 10.07 -11.18
C ASP A 40 -12.19 9.98 -9.74
N PRO A 41 -12.42 11.10 -9.04
CA PRO A 41 -12.88 11.10 -7.66
C PRO A 41 -14.21 10.37 -7.47
N SER A 42 -15.09 10.35 -8.48
CA SER A 42 -16.37 9.63 -8.40
C SER A 42 -16.19 8.11 -8.30
N ARG A 43 -15.05 7.59 -8.79
CA ARG A 43 -14.69 6.17 -8.75
C ARG A 43 -13.93 5.79 -7.51
N TRP A 44 -13.53 6.74 -6.67
CA TRP A 44 -12.66 6.50 -5.51
C TRP A 44 -13.21 5.42 -4.54
N PRO A 45 -14.49 5.43 -4.14
CA PRO A 45 -15.01 4.40 -3.24
C PRO A 45 -14.88 2.99 -3.84
N ALA A 46 -15.18 2.86 -5.13
CA ALA A 46 -15.11 1.60 -5.85
C ALA A 46 -13.65 1.18 -6.14
N PHE A 47 -12.74 2.12 -6.40
CA PHE A 47 -11.31 1.87 -6.51
C PHE A 47 -10.75 1.31 -5.22
N SER A 48 -11.06 1.94 -4.08
CA SER A 48 -10.62 1.50 -2.75
C SER A 48 -11.05 0.07 -2.46
N LEU A 49 -12.31 -0.26 -2.75
CA LEU A 49 -12.83 -1.62 -2.56
C LEU A 49 -12.13 -2.65 -3.46
N ARG A 50 -11.99 -2.34 -4.76
CA ARG A 50 -11.36 -3.23 -5.73
C ARG A 50 -9.88 -3.44 -5.42
N TYR A 51 -9.17 -2.39 -5.05
CA TYR A 51 -7.75 -2.49 -4.72
C TYR A 51 -7.54 -3.29 -3.44
N ARG A 52 -8.40 -3.14 -2.42
CA ARG A 52 -8.38 -4.00 -1.23
C ARG A 52 -8.54 -5.48 -1.59
N ALA A 53 -9.42 -5.82 -2.53
CA ALA A 53 -9.58 -7.18 -3.00
C ALA A 53 -8.34 -7.69 -3.77
N GLU A 54 -7.71 -6.85 -4.60
CA GLU A 54 -6.47 -7.22 -5.29
C GLU A 54 -5.33 -7.48 -4.30
N ILE A 55 -5.11 -6.60 -3.33
CA ILE A 55 -3.99 -6.72 -2.40
C ILE A 55 -4.16 -7.87 -1.39
N GLN A 56 -5.40 -8.30 -1.14
CA GLN A 56 -5.68 -9.51 -0.35
C GLN A 56 -5.14 -10.78 -1.01
N LEU A 57 -4.88 -10.78 -2.32
CA LEU A 57 -4.21 -11.91 -2.98
C LEU A 57 -2.71 -11.98 -2.67
N HIS A 58 -2.14 -10.93 -2.07
CA HIS A 58 -0.74 -10.83 -1.66
C HIS A 58 -0.64 -10.78 -0.13
N GLU A 59 -1.24 -11.78 0.54
CA GLU A 59 -1.28 -11.84 2.00
C GLU A 59 0.10 -11.85 2.65
N ASP A 60 1.08 -12.48 2.01
CA ASP A 60 2.48 -12.56 2.41
C ASP A 60 3.16 -11.19 2.42
N LEU A 61 2.94 -10.38 1.39
CA LEU A 61 3.49 -9.02 1.29
C LEU A 61 2.82 -8.06 2.28
N LEU A 62 1.51 -8.19 2.47
CA LEU A 62 0.80 -7.46 3.52
C LEU A 62 1.31 -7.84 4.92
N ASP A 63 1.69 -9.11 5.13
CA ASP A 63 2.27 -9.56 6.38
C ASP A 63 3.66 -9.00 6.63
N LEU A 64 4.49 -9.00 5.60
CA LEU A 64 5.77 -8.32 5.62
C LEU A 64 5.61 -6.85 5.98
N LEU A 65 4.67 -6.13 5.37
CA LEU A 65 4.42 -4.71 5.65
C LEU A 65 3.94 -4.49 7.10
N VAL A 66 3.07 -5.36 7.61
CA VAL A 66 2.64 -5.32 9.02
C VAL A 66 3.84 -5.56 9.95
N GLU A 67 4.71 -6.52 9.65
CA GLU A 67 5.91 -6.80 10.43
C GLU A 67 6.92 -5.65 10.39
N LEU A 68 7.19 -5.08 9.21
CA LEU A 68 8.04 -3.89 9.09
C LEU A 68 7.50 -2.74 9.94
N ARG A 69 6.17 -2.59 10.01
CA ARG A 69 5.52 -1.59 10.86
C ARG A 69 5.63 -1.90 12.36
N THR A 70 5.72 -3.18 12.77
CA THR A 70 5.92 -3.52 14.20
C THR A 70 7.35 -3.23 14.65
N ARG A 71 8.32 -3.35 13.74
CA ARG A 71 9.74 -3.08 14.00
C ARG A 71 10.08 -1.58 14.08
N GLY A 72 9.22 -0.69 13.59
CA GLY A 72 9.43 0.76 13.65
C GLY A 72 8.54 1.56 12.71
N GLN A 73 8.97 2.79 12.39
CA GLN A 73 8.26 3.62 11.43
C GLN A 73 8.40 3.05 10.00
N LEU A 74 7.25 2.79 9.40
CA LEU A 74 7.10 2.41 8.00
C LEU A 74 6.57 3.63 7.23
N THR A 75 7.35 4.10 6.27
CA THR A 75 6.98 5.17 5.34
C THR A 75 6.72 4.53 3.99
N LEU A 76 5.49 4.66 3.50
CA LEU A 76 5.12 4.22 2.15
C LEU A 76 5.42 5.37 1.17
N LEU A 77 6.13 5.06 0.09
CA LEU A 77 6.47 5.99 -0.98
C LEU A 77 5.62 5.65 -2.21
N CYS A 78 4.94 6.65 -2.75
CA CYS A 78 4.14 6.54 -3.97
C CYS A 78 4.13 7.87 -4.74
N ASP A 79 3.99 7.79 -6.05
CA ASP A 79 3.80 8.88 -6.99
C ASP A 79 2.31 9.09 -7.22
N ALA A 80 1.73 10.05 -6.50
CA ALA A 80 0.31 10.39 -6.59
C ALA A 80 0.12 11.90 -6.56
N SER A 81 -0.57 12.43 -7.57
CA SER A 81 -0.96 13.84 -7.63
C SER A 81 -1.98 14.22 -6.54
N ASP A 82 -2.83 13.26 -6.16
CA ASP A 82 -3.75 13.38 -5.02
C ASP A 82 -3.43 12.26 -4.02
N ILE A 83 -2.73 12.63 -2.94
CA ILE A 83 -2.31 11.68 -1.91
C ILE A 83 -3.52 11.11 -1.16
N LEU A 84 -4.57 11.90 -0.92
CA LEU A 84 -5.74 11.48 -0.14
C LEU A 84 -6.57 10.43 -0.89
N HIS A 85 -6.59 10.52 -2.22
CA HIS A 85 -7.23 9.55 -3.11
C HIS A 85 -6.22 8.68 -3.86
N SER A 86 -5.21 8.19 -3.14
CA SER A 86 -4.17 7.30 -3.69
C SER A 86 -4.25 5.87 -3.15
N HIS A 87 -3.77 4.91 -3.94
CA HIS A 87 -3.61 3.53 -3.49
C HIS A 87 -2.78 3.41 -2.20
N CYS A 88 -1.83 4.34 -1.97
CA CYS A 88 -1.01 4.35 -0.77
C CYS A 88 -1.81 4.57 0.52
N VAL A 89 -2.86 5.40 0.48
CA VAL A 89 -3.78 5.58 1.61
C VAL A 89 -4.56 4.30 1.89
N VAL A 90 -5.06 3.64 0.84
CA VAL A 90 -5.77 2.36 0.99
C VAL A 90 -4.86 1.28 1.58
N LEU A 91 -3.60 1.21 1.13
CA LEU A 91 -2.62 0.26 1.63
C LEU A 91 -2.26 0.55 3.09
N ARG A 92 -2.03 1.82 3.44
CA ARG A 92 -1.79 2.27 4.83
C ARG A 92 -2.92 1.80 5.74
N ASP A 93 -4.16 2.06 5.36
CA ASP A 93 -5.33 1.73 6.18
C ASP A 93 -5.49 0.21 6.31
N THR A 94 -5.25 -0.54 5.24
CA THR A 94 -5.23 -2.01 5.25
C THR A 94 -4.19 -2.57 6.23
N ILE A 95 -2.96 -2.01 6.27
CA ILE A 95 -1.92 -2.41 7.22
C ILE A 95 -2.35 -2.12 8.66
N ILE A 96 -2.92 -0.94 8.91
CA ILE A 96 -3.39 -0.52 10.23
C ILE A 96 -4.49 -1.46 10.73
N GLU A 97 -5.52 -1.70 9.92
CA GLU A 97 -6.65 -2.59 10.23
C GLU A 97 -6.19 -4.03 10.50
N ARG A 98 -5.29 -4.57 9.66
CA ARG A 98 -4.75 -5.93 9.83
C ARG A 98 -3.93 -6.05 11.11
N ARG A 99 -3.16 -5.02 11.47
CA ARG A 99 -2.43 -4.96 12.74
C ARG A 99 -3.37 -4.94 13.94
N PHE A 100 -4.43 -4.14 13.91
CA PHE A 100 -5.43 -4.10 14.99
C PHE A 100 -6.10 -5.46 15.17
N SER A 101 -6.58 -6.07 14.08
CA SER A 101 -7.21 -7.39 14.09
C SER A 101 -6.29 -8.47 14.68
N ARG A 102 -5.00 -8.45 14.34
CA ARG A 102 -3.98 -9.38 14.89
C ARG A 102 -3.75 -9.19 16.37
N ARG A 103 -3.75 -7.95 16.85
CA ARG A 103 -3.55 -7.64 18.28
C ARG A 103 -4.71 -8.14 19.13
N ILE A 104 -5.96 -7.99 18.65
CA ILE A 104 -7.14 -8.51 19.34
C ILE A 104 -7.10 -10.05 19.41
N ARG A 105 -6.79 -10.73 18.30
CA ARG A 105 -6.66 -12.20 18.28
C ARG A 105 -5.60 -12.72 19.25
N LYS A 106 -4.42 -12.08 19.30
CA LYS A 106 -3.35 -12.46 20.24
C LYS A 106 -3.67 -12.18 21.71
N GLY A 107 -4.50 -11.17 22.01
CA GLY A 107 -4.94 -10.87 23.37
C GLY A 107 -6.13 -11.70 23.86
N ALA A 108 -6.80 -12.43 22.95
CA ALA A 108 -7.95 -13.29 23.24
C ALA A 108 -7.58 -14.77 23.39
N GLN A 109 -6.29 -15.11 23.35
CA GLN A 109 -5.79 -16.47 23.56
C GLN A 109 -5.41 -16.60 25.05
N PRO A 110 -6.04 -17.50 25.83
CA PRO A 110 -5.75 -17.68 27.26
C PRO A 110 -4.36 -18.27 27.52
#